data_AF-A0ABD0X269-F1
#
_entry.id   AF-A0ABD0X269-F1
#
_cell.length_a   1.000
_cell.length_b   1.000
_cell.length_c   1.000
_cell.angle_alpha   90.00
_cell.angle_beta   90.00
_cell.angle_gamma   90.00
#
_symmetry.space_group_name_H-M   'P 1'
#
loop_
_entity.id
_entity.type
_entity.pdbx_description
1 polymer ?
#
loop_
_entity_poly.entity_id
_entity_poly.type
_entity_poly.pdbx_seq_one_letter_code
_entity_poly.pdbx_strand_id
1 'polypeptide(L)'
;MELMSAIVLLLGAFYSALTAHCLPNSFGKEFITAFPENIAYYHPTNPNNRVVITALYSNTFVTVTMKDPSFIETQQLSAGVPYDFLTTIGTELARPGLLLNLIPTASFSSCYLIQTITNVQNNQALLVVPTDQTQGVKLGNGLLTLTWTPMIGTGYSWGLAYLQAYETSHIIWHSSSKMAVYYLGETTNSVFGNPAASLNTDPDSMGCVVKPALVELGTQQGGWPESIQYCQTLGYSLVSLNTEEMLLSVASKLRESGLQAPGQHQAWIGLRRSSLTGQWYWLSQQNVSFTHWAKNEPGTTTEGQCAMMFVDPDGNYTWSDQSCCEALPAVCYQGPTYLSLW
;
A
#
# COMPACT_ATOMS: atom_id res chain seq x y z
N MET A 1 -7.30 -18.25 9.05
CA MET A 1 -8.20 -17.22 9.60
C MET A 1 -7.32 -16.21 10.28
N GLU A 2 -6.96 -15.17 9.54
CA GLU A 2 -5.88 -14.24 9.87
C GLU A 2 -6.27 -13.35 11.05
N LEU A 3 -5.30 -13.18 11.94
CA LEU A 3 -5.36 -12.43 13.18
C LEU A 3 -5.22 -10.94 12.87
N MET A 4 -6.29 -10.17 13.07
CA MET A 4 -6.25 -8.71 13.04
C MET A 4 -5.45 -8.19 14.25
N SER A 5 -4.20 -7.82 14.02
CA SER A 5 -3.39 -7.10 15.00
C SER A 5 -3.56 -5.60 14.74
N ALA A 6 -4.23 -4.88 15.64
CA ALA A 6 -4.25 -3.43 15.67
C ALA A 6 -3.14 -2.94 16.61
N ILE A 7 -2.14 -2.22 16.08
CA ILE A 7 -1.15 -1.54 16.92
C ILE A 7 -1.82 -0.28 17.49
N VAL A 8 -2.07 -0.31 18.78
CA VAL A 8 -2.46 0.85 19.58
C VAL A 8 -1.23 1.68 19.81
N LEU A 9 -1.27 2.92 19.36
CA LEU A 9 -0.22 3.88 19.66
C LEU A 9 -0.56 4.61 20.95
N LEU A 10 -0.14 4.00 22.06
CA LEU A 10 0.09 4.68 23.32
C LEU A 10 1.60 4.96 23.37
N LEU A 11 1.99 6.23 23.45
CA LEU A 11 3.35 6.57 23.90
C LEU A 11 3.58 5.92 25.26
N GLY A 12 4.48 4.94 25.34
CA GLY A 12 4.84 4.31 26.60
C GLY A 12 5.94 3.27 26.42
N ALA A 13 7.09 3.49 27.05
CA ALA A 13 8.33 2.74 26.80
C ALA A 13 8.27 1.22 27.12
N PHE A 14 8.66 0.40 26.10
CA PHE A 14 9.47 -0.86 26.05
C PHE A 14 9.43 -1.94 27.17
N TYR A 15 9.64 -3.27 26.96
CA TYR A 15 10.09 -4.14 25.86
C TYR A 15 9.67 -5.62 26.16
N SER A 16 9.13 -6.36 25.17
CA SER A 16 9.44 -7.76 24.74
C SER A 16 9.15 -9.00 25.64
N ALA A 17 8.98 -10.24 25.14
CA ALA A 17 9.17 -10.83 23.81
C ALA A 17 8.61 -12.29 23.73
N LEU A 18 8.44 -12.79 22.47
CA LEU A 18 8.60 -14.18 21.96
C LEU A 18 7.48 -15.20 22.28
N THR A 19 6.95 -16.09 21.41
CA THR A 19 7.34 -16.67 20.10
C THR A 19 6.13 -17.18 19.28
N ALA A 20 6.23 -17.13 17.95
CA ALA A 20 5.80 -18.07 16.89
C ALA A 20 4.46 -18.89 16.90
N HIS A 21 3.75 -18.73 15.78
CA HIS A 21 2.96 -19.70 14.97
C HIS A 21 1.47 -20.00 15.26
N CYS A 22 0.65 -19.45 14.34
CA CYS A 22 -0.66 -19.81 13.78
C CYS A 22 -1.63 -20.72 14.57
N LEU A 23 -2.71 -20.13 15.12
CA LEU A 23 -4.02 -20.77 15.28
C LEU A 23 -5.14 -19.70 15.36
N PRO A 24 -6.41 -20.04 15.01
CA PRO A 24 -7.51 -19.10 14.83
C PRO A 24 -8.12 -18.66 16.16
N ASN A 25 -7.37 -18.03 17.07
CA ASN A 25 -7.91 -17.51 18.34
C ASN A 25 -6.97 -16.41 18.91
N SER A 26 -7.13 -15.13 18.54
CA SER A 26 -6.71 -14.03 19.44
C SER A 26 -7.93 -13.38 20.04
N PHE A 27 -8.21 -13.73 21.29
CA PHE A 27 -9.07 -12.93 22.15
C PHE A 27 -8.15 -12.09 23.02
N GLY A 28 -8.18 -10.77 22.84
CA GLY A 28 -7.45 -9.85 23.72
C GLY A 28 -7.97 -9.97 25.15
N LYS A 29 -7.09 -9.73 26.14
CA LYS A 29 -7.43 -9.80 27.57
C LYS A 29 -7.70 -8.42 28.19
N GLU A 30 -7.24 -7.35 27.52
CA GLU A 30 -7.39 -5.97 27.96
C GLU A 30 -7.67 -5.09 26.74
N PHE A 31 -8.61 -4.16 26.88
CA PHE A 31 -9.01 -3.23 25.81
C PHE A 31 -9.29 -1.86 26.43
N ILE A 32 -8.88 -0.80 25.74
CA ILE A 32 -9.20 0.58 26.11
C ILE A 32 -10.17 1.10 25.05
N THR A 33 -11.36 1.54 25.46
CA THR A 33 -12.40 2.09 24.58
C THR A 33 -12.67 3.54 24.95
N ALA A 34 -12.90 4.41 23.96
CA ALA A 34 -13.34 5.79 24.16
C ALA A 34 -14.73 5.94 23.51
N PHE A 35 -15.72 6.41 24.27
CA PHE A 35 -17.06 6.66 23.75
C PHE A 35 -17.11 8.05 23.13
N PRO A 36 -17.61 8.21 21.89
CA PRO A 36 -18.10 9.50 21.46
C PRO A 36 -19.40 9.81 22.24
N GLU A 37 -19.48 11.01 22.81
CA GLU A 37 -20.73 11.50 23.38
C GLU A 37 -21.83 11.44 22.31
N ASN A 38 -22.93 10.78 22.64
CA ASN A 38 -24.13 10.77 21.83
C ASN A 38 -24.85 12.11 22.08
N ILE A 39 -24.90 12.95 21.05
CA ILE A 39 -25.52 14.27 20.95
C ILE A 39 -26.74 14.42 21.89
N ALA A 40 -26.56 14.97 23.08
CA ALA A 40 -27.64 15.24 24.04
C ALA A 40 -27.72 16.72 24.42
N TYR A 41 -27.35 17.63 23.52
CA TYR A 41 -27.57 19.07 23.75
C TYR A 41 -29.06 19.47 23.68
N TYR A 42 -29.96 18.60 23.21
CA TYR A 42 -31.38 18.93 22.95
C TYR A 42 -32.43 18.12 23.73
N HIS A 43 -32.05 17.27 24.70
CA HIS A 43 -33.02 16.46 25.46
C HIS A 43 -32.86 16.65 26.98
N PRO A 44 -33.93 16.93 27.76
CA PRO A 44 -33.86 17.26 29.19
C PRO A 44 -33.76 16.02 30.09
N THR A 45 -33.30 14.89 29.58
CA THR A 45 -33.20 13.61 30.31
C THR A 45 -31.75 13.24 30.54
N ASN A 46 -31.41 12.77 31.74
CA ASN A 46 -30.06 12.31 32.07
C ASN A 46 -29.58 11.24 31.06
N PRO A 47 -28.35 11.35 30.52
CA PRO A 47 -27.83 10.39 29.55
C PRO A 47 -27.68 9.00 30.20
N ASN A 48 -28.17 7.97 29.50
CA ASN A 48 -27.99 6.56 29.90
C ASN A 48 -26.84 5.94 29.11
N ASN A 49 -25.63 6.06 29.64
CA ASN A 49 -24.41 5.54 29.02
C ASN A 49 -24.21 4.07 29.41
N ARG A 50 -24.18 3.18 28.41
CA ARG A 50 -24.04 1.72 28.59
C ARG A 50 -22.87 1.15 27.80
N VAL A 51 -22.11 0.25 28.42
CA VAL A 51 -21.10 -0.58 27.76
C VAL A 51 -21.62 -2.01 27.73
N VAL A 52 -21.84 -2.57 26.54
CA VAL A 52 -22.35 -3.94 26.39
C VAL A 52 -21.19 -4.87 26.06
N ILE A 53 -20.93 -5.86 26.91
CA ILE A 53 -19.87 -6.85 26.70
C ILE A 53 -20.48 -8.24 26.70
N THR A 54 -20.15 -9.02 25.67
CA THR A 54 -20.55 -10.43 25.57
C THR A 54 -19.29 -11.29 25.65
N ALA A 55 -19.20 -12.13 26.68
CA ALA A 55 -18.10 -13.07 26.78
C ALA A 55 -18.31 -14.24 25.82
N LEU A 56 -17.24 -14.68 25.17
CA LEU A 56 -17.27 -15.89 24.33
C LEU A 56 -17.26 -17.18 25.16
N TYR A 57 -16.65 -17.14 26.35
CA TYR A 57 -16.52 -18.28 27.26
C TYR A 57 -17.16 -18.00 28.62
N SER A 58 -17.76 -19.03 29.22
CA SER A 58 -18.33 -18.95 30.56
C SER A 58 -17.22 -18.77 31.61
N ASN A 59 -17.52 -18.12 32.73
CA ASN A 59 -16.56 -17.79 33.79
C ASN A 59 -15.49 -16.78 33.38
N THR A 60 -15.77 -15.96 32.35
CA THR A 60 -14.89 -14.84 32.00
C THR A 60 -15.13 -13.68 32.96
N PHE A 61 -14.10 -13.22 33.65
CA PHE A 61 -14.16 -12.03 34.48
C PHE A 61 -13.80 -10.80 33.65
N VAL A 62 -14.68 -9.81 33.65
CA VAL A 62 -14.47 -8.55 32.95
C VAL A 62 -14.47 -7.44 33.98
N THR A 63 -13.38 -6.66 34.00
CA THR A 63 -13.25 -5.47 34.85
C THR A 63 -13.30 -4.23 33.97
N VAL A 64 -14.31 -3.39 34.17
CA VAL A 64 -14.42 -2.08 33.52
C VAL A 64 -13.92 -1.03 34.51
N THR A 65 -12.93 -0.24 34.11
CA THR A 65 -12.41 0.86 34.93
C THR A 65 -12.55 2.18 34.19
N MET A 66 -12.98 3.23 34.90
CA MET A 66 -12.96 4.61 34.41
C MET A 66 -12.05 5.45 35.31
N LYS A 67 -11.24 6.29 34.67
CA LYS A 67 -10.20 7.07 35.35
C LYS A 67 -10.76 8.26 36.12
N ASP A 68 -11.84 8.86 35.63
CA ASP A 68 -12.50 9.99 36.27
C ASP A 68 -13.99 10.04 35.91
N PRO A 69 -14.91 9.94 36.89
CA PRO A 69 -14.64 9.59 38.29
C PRO A 69 -14.17 8.14 38.39
N SER A 70 -13.48 7.82 39.48
CA SER A 70 -12.93 6.48 39.73
C SER A 70 -14.06 5.44 39.83
N PHE A 71 -14.34 4.77 38.72
CA PHE A 71 -15.32 3.68 38.62
C PHE A 71 -14.57 2.39 38.34
N ILE A 72 -14.89 1.33 39.07
CA ILE A 72 -14.37 -0.01 38.84
C ILE A 72 -15.53 -0.97 39.08
N GLU A 73 -15.96 -1.67 38.03
CA GLU A 73 -16.94 -2.74 38.13
C GLU A 73 -16.34 -4.03 37.56
N THR A 74 -16.49 -5.13 38.29
CA THR A 74 -16.02 -6.45 37.86
C THR A 74 -17.19 -7.41 37.84
N GLN A 75 -17.44 -8.04 36.70
CA GLN A 75 -18.51 -9.02 36.55
C GLN A 75 -18.01 -10.32 35.92
N GLN A 76 -18.53 -11.45 36.41
CA GLN A 76 -18.37 -12.75 35.78
C GLN A 76 -19.47 -12.95 34.74
N LEU A 77 -19.08 -13.14 33.48
CA LEU A 77 -19.98 -13.25 32.34
C LEU A 77 -20.20 -14.71 31.93
N SER A 78 -21.42 -14.99 31.47
CA SER A 78 -21.80 -16.26 30.84
C SER A 78 -21.54 -16.18 29.33
N ALA A 79 -21.15 -17.30 28.72
CA ALA A 79 -20.89 -17.35 27.28
C ALA A 79 -22.12 -16.94 26.46
N GLY A 80 -21.93 -16.04 25.50
CA GLY A 80 -22.95 -15.62 24.54
C GLY A 80 -24.08 -14.75 25.12
N VAL A 81 -24.05 -14.44 26.41
CA VAL A 81 -25.04 -13.58 27.07
C VAL A 81 -24.45 -12.17 27.22
N PRO A 82 -25.05 -11.14 26.58
CA PRO A 82 -24.59 -9.76 26.73
C PRO A 82 -24.86 -9.26 28.16
N TYR A 83 -23.92 -8.49 28.69
CA TYR A 83 -24.05 -7.83 29.99
C TYR A 83 -23.80 -6.33 29.85
N ASP A 84 -24.71 -5.54 30.43
CA ASP A 84 -24.69 -4.08 30.39
C ASP A 84 -23.98 -3.52 31.64
N PHE A 85 -22.81 -2.92 31.44
CA PHE A 85 -22.18 -2.10 32.47
C PHE A 85 -22.78 -0.69 32.40
N LEU A 86 -23.45 -0.28 33.48
CA LEU A 86 -24.11 1.02 33.58
C LEU A 86 -23.13 2.05 34.18
N THR A 87 -22.74 3.04 33.37
CA THR A 87 -21.83 4.10 33.83
C THR A 87 -22.64 5.34 34.23
N THR A 88 -22.48 5.81 35.47
CA THR A 88 -23.30 6.91 36.02
C THR A 88 -22.85 8.32 35.61
N ILE A 89 -21.76 8.45 34.82
CA ILE A 89 -21.05 9.73 34.65
C ILE A 89 -20.50 9.80 33.22
N GLY A 90 -20.63 10.96 32.57
CA GLY A 90 -20.13 11.20 31.22
C GLY A 90 -18.61 11.04 31.17
N THR A 91 -18.12 10.23 30.24
CA THR A 91 -16.69 9.99 30.01
C THR A 91 -16.10 11.12 29.18
N GLU A 92 -15.15 11.90 29.72
CA GLU A 92 -14.39 12.88 28.95
C GLU A 92 -12.95 12.38 28.67
N LEU A 93 -12.55 12.36 27.40
CA LEU A 93 -11.15 12.42 26.98
C LEU A 93 -10.92 13.82 26.41
N ALA A 94 -10.51 14.77 27.24
CA ALA A 94 -10.34 16.17 26.84
C ALA A 94 -8.90 16.48 26.38
N ARG A 95 -8.72 16.65 25.06
CA ARG A 95 -8.47 18.02 24.57
C ARG A 95 -9.83 18.50 24.04
N PRO A 96 -10.30 19.71 24.36
CA PRO A 96 -11.54 20.21 23.76
C PRO A 96 -11.43 20.16 22.23
N GLY A 97 -12.30 19.36 21.58
CA GLY A 97 -12.60 19.47 20.15
C GLY A 97 -12.04 18.42 19.18
N LEU A 98 -11.05 17.58 19.53
CA LEU A 98 -10.42 16.64 18.57
C LEU A 98 -10.78 15.18 18.83
N LEU A 99 -11.62 14.60 17.96
CA LEU A 99 -11.91 13.16 17.91
C LEU A 99 -11.26 12.55 16.66
N LEU A 100 -10.41 11.53 16.84
CA LEU A 100 -9.68 10.89 15.74
C LEU A 100 -9.84 9.37 15.78
N ASN A 101 -10.42 8.81 14.73
CA ASN A 101 -10.46 7.36 14.54
C ASN A 101 -9.03 6.84 14.28
N LEU A 102 -8.63 5.74 14.93
CA LEU A 102 -7.29 5.16 14.74
C LEU A 102 -7.26 4.20 13.55
N ILE A 103 -6.16 4.23 12.80
CA ILE A 103 -5.89 3.30 11.70
C ILE A 103 -5.12 2.08 12.26
N PRO A 104 -5.64 0.85 12.17
CA PRO A 104 -4.87 -0.35 12.49
C PRO A 104 -3.63 -0.47 11.61
N THR A 105 -2.51 -0.96 12.13
CA THR A 105 -1.27 -1.14 11.32
C THR A 105 -1.42 -2.10 10.16
N ALA A 106 -2.30 -3.10 10.27
CA ALA A 106 -2.69 -3.95 9.15
C ALA A 106 -3.37 -3.17 8.00
N SER A 107 -3.91 -1.99 8.29
CA SER A 107 -4.57 -1.07 7.35
C SER A 107 -3.69 0.13 6.98
N PHE A 108 -2.40 0.11 7.32
CA PHE A 108 -1.46 1.12 6.83
C PHE A 108 -1.30 1.01 5.32
N SER A 109 -1.06 2.14 4.69
CA SER A 109 -1.00 2.30 3.25
C SER A 109 0.27 3.00 2.82
N SER A 110 0.68 2.84 1.56
CA SER A 110 1.84 3.55 1.03
C SER A 110 1.46 4.94 0.50
N CYS A 111 0.19 5.16 0.17
CA CYS A 111 -0.30 6.42 -0.38
C CYS A 111 -1.65 6.86 0.21
N TYR A 112 -1.76 8.16 0.50
CA TYR A 112 -2.92 8.80 1.09
C TYR A 112 -3.30 10.11 0.38
N LEU A 113 -4.60 10.36 0.25
CA LEU A 113 -5.19 11.64 -0.12
C LEU A 113 -5.66 12.37 1.14
N ILE A 114 -5.25 13.62 1.27
CA ILE A 114 -5.74 14.55 2.28
C ILE A 114 -6.55 15.64 1.58
N GLN A 115 -7.77 15.85 2.07
CA GLN A 115 -8.60 16.99 1.70
C GLN A 115 -8.55 17.99 2.86
N THR A 116 -7.94 19.16 2.63
CA THR A 116 -7.86 20.22 3.64
C THR A 116 -9.08 21.12 3.56
N ILE A 117 -9.39 21.78 4.67
CA ILE A 117 -10.49 22.74 4.73
C ILE A 117 -9.92 24.14 4.51
N THR A 118 -10.58 24.91 3.64
CA THR A 118 -10.23 26.31 3.39
C THR A 118 -10.55 27.18 4.61
N ASN A 119 -9.76 28.23 4.83
CA ASN A 119 -9.93 29.17 5.96
C ASN A 119 -9.67 28.60 7.36
N VAL A 120 -8.90 27.51 7.45
CA VAL A 120 -8.37 26.96 8.70
C VAL A 120 -6.96 27.53 8.90
N GLN A 121 -6.63 27.93 10.13
CA GLN A 121 -5.37 28.63 10.40
C GLN A 121 -4.15 27.74 10.16
N ASN A 122 -4.29 26.46 10.48
CA ASN A 122 -3.20 25.51 10.39
C ASN A 122 -3.74 24.16 9.89
N ASN A 123 -3.32 23.78 8.68
CA ASN A 123 -3.60 22.48 8.08
C ASN A 123 -2.33 21.62 8.20
N GLN A 124 -2.45 20.46 8.82
CA GLN A 124 -1.31 19.57 9.07
C GLN A 124 -1.65 18.12 8.71
N ALA A 125 -0.62 17.36 8.40
CA ALA A 125 -0.68 15.91 8.34
C ALA A 125 0.15 15.32 9.48
N LEU A 126 -0.45 14.43 10.26
CA LEU A 126 0.26 13.58 11.21
C LEU A 126 0.60 12.26 10.52
N LEU A 127 1.87 11.92 10.45
CA LEU A 127 2.36 10.70 9.82
C LEU A 127 2.90 9.76 10.89
N VAL A 128 2.63 8.47 10.73
CA VAL A 128 3.17 7.38 11.53
C VAL A 128 3.82 6.37 10.59
N VAL A 129 5.13 6.20 10.72
CA VAL A 129 5.97 5.42 9.80
C VAL A 129 6.87 4.49 10.61
N PRO A 130 7.26 3.29 10.12
CA PRO A 130 8.29 2.50 10.79
C PRO A 130 9.56 3.32 11.05
N THR A 131 10.18 3.15 12.22
CA THR A 131 11.31 3.99 12.66
C THR A 131 12.53 3.86 11.74
N ASP A 132 12.72 2.71 11.10
CA ASP A 132 13.77 2.45 10.11
C ASP A 132 13.42 2.95 8.70
N GLN A 133 12.18 3.38 8.49
CA GLN A 133 11.65 3.87 7.20
C GLN A 133 11.27 5.36 7.27
N THR A 134 11.89 6.16 8.15
CA THR A 134 11.56 7.60 8.22
C THR A 134 11.97 8.42 6.99
N GLN A 135 12.72 7.80 6.07
CA GLN A 135 13.16 8.38 4.79
C GLN A 135 12.25 7.91 3.67
N GLY A 136 12.07 8.74 2.63
CA GLY A 136 11.30 8.36 1.44
C GLY A 136 9.81 8.72 1.48
N VAL A 137 9.38 9.44 2.52
CA VAL A 137 8.08 10.11 2.56
C VAL A 137 8.09 11.33 1.63
N LYS A 138 7.05 11.48 0.82
CA LYS A 138 6.89 12.55 -0.17
C LYS A 138 5.52 13.21 -0.05
N LEU A 139 5.47 14.51 -0.32
CA LEU A 139 4.25 15.32 -0.47
C LEU A 139 4.20 15.80 -1.93
N GLY A 140 3.23 15.33 -2.69
CA GLY A 140 3.23 15.46 -4.16
C GLY A 140 4.51 14.86 -4.75
N ASN A 141 5.27 15.67 -5.49
CA ASN A 141 6.56 15.27 -6.07
C ASN A 141 7.77 15.61 -5.17
N GLY A 142 7.56 16.34 -4.07
CA GLY A 142 8.63 16.81 -3.18
C GLY A 142 8.95 15.81 -2.08
N LEU A 143 10.24 15.64 -1.77
CA LEU A 143 10.66 14.89 -0.58
C LEU A 143 10.26 15.64 0.69
N LEU A 144 9.58 14.96 1.59
CA LEU A 144 9.09 15.55 2.83
C LEU A 144 10.05 15.23 3.97
N THR A 145 10.79 16.24 4.43
CA THR A 145 11.71 16.10 5.57
C THR A 145 11.01 16.56 6.84
N LEU A 146 10.80 15.63 7.78
CA LEU A 146 10.11 15.88 9.05
C LEU A 146 11.05 15.67 10.23
N THR A 147 10.75 16.34 11.34
CA THR A 147 11.33 16.00 12.65
C THR A 147 10.59 14.77 13.20
N TRP A 148 11.24 13.62 13.13
CA TRP A 148 10.66 12.36 13.58
C TRP A 148 10.86 12.14 15.08
N THR A 149 9.78 11.80 15.77
CA THR A 149 9.79 11.45 17.19
C THR A 149 9.49 9.96 17.33
N PRO A 150 10.44 9.13 17.84
CA PRO A 150 10.20 7.71 18.04
C PRO A 150 9.10 7.44 19.06
N MET A 151 8.29 6.43 18.79
CA MET A 151 7.25 5.94 19.69
C MET A 151 7.83 4.73 20.41
N ILE A 152 8.54 5.03 21.50
CA ILE A 152 9.28 4.07 22.31
C ILE A 152 8.39 2.87 22.62
N GLY A 153 8.82 1.64 22.30
CA GLY A 153 8.00 0.44 22.47
C GLY A 153 7.45 -0.17 21.18
N THR A 154 7.25 0.62 20.12
CA THR A 154 6.38 0.20 19.00
C THR A 154 7.12 -0.11 17.69
N GLY A 155 8.34 0.40 17.52
CA GLY A 155 9.08 0.32 16.24
C GLY A 155 8.61 1.33 15.19
N TYR A 156 7.77 2.29 15.57
CA TYR A 156 7.28 3.36 14.70
C TYR A 156 7.75 4.73 15.22
N SER A 157 7.85 5.70 14.31
CA SER A 157 8.09 7.11 14.59
C SER A 157 6.94 7.96 14.02
N TRP A 158 6.66 9.11 14.64
CA TRP A 158 5.68 10.07 14.14
C TRP A 158 6.31 11.40 13.78
N GLY A 159 5.66 12.11 12.86
CA GLY A 159 6.05 13.45 12.43
C GLY A 159 4.84 14.27 12.01
N LEU A 160 4.97 15.60 12.06
CA LEU A 160 3.95 16.53 11.59
C LEU A 160 4.45 17.28 10.36
N ALA A 161 3.66 17.25 9.30
CA ALA A 161 3.88 17.99 8.07
C ALA A 161 2.88 19.14 7.98
N TYR A 162 3.35 20.32 7.55
CA TYR A 162 2.47 21.44 7.23
C TYR A 162 1.94 21.31 5.81
N LEU A 163 0.64 21.47 5.64
CA LEU A 163 -0.04 21.44 4.35
C LEU A 163 -0.27 22.87 3.87
N GLN A 164 0.06 23.15 2.62
CA GLN A 164 -0.04 24.50 2.06
C GLN A 164 -1.51 24.96 2.01
N ALA A 165 -1.77 26.18 2.49
CA ALA A 165 -3.13 26.70 2.67
C ALA A 165 -3.88 27.02 1.37
N TYR A 166 -3.16 27.18 0.25
CA TYR A 166 -3.75 27.47 -1.06
C TYR A 166 -4.16 26.21 -1.84
N GLU A 167 -3.75 25.03 -1.39
CA GLU A 167 -4.12 23.73 -1.97
C GLU A 167 -5.13 23.03 -1.08
N THR A 168 -6.24 22.59 -1.67
CA THR A 168 -7.29 21.83 -0.96
C THR A 168 -7.04 20.32 -0.96
N SER A 169 -6.18 19.84 -1.85
CA SER A 169 -5.89 18.42 -2.05
C SER A 169 -4.39 18.18 -1.95
N HIS A 170 -3.99 17.23 -1.11
CA HIS A 170 -2.59 16.88 -0.87
C HIS A 170 -2.42 15.36 -0.97
N ILE A 171 -1.37 14.91 -1.65
CA ILE A 171 -1.02 13.49 -1.72
C ILE A 171 0.24 13.26 -0.91
N ILE A 172 0.15 12.42 0.11
CA ILE A 172 1.31 11.96 0.89
C ILE A 172 1.52 10.49 0.61
N TRP A 173 2.74 10.12 0.21
CA TRP A 173 3.09 8.75 -0.10
C TRP A 173 4.52 8.41 0.32
N HIS A 174 4.83 7.12 0.36
CA HIS A 174 6.13 6.61 0.76
C HIS A 174 6.65 5.63 -0.28
N SER A 175 7.94 5.79 -0.62
CA SER A 175 8.60 5.03 -1.70
C SER A 175 8.86 3.54 -1.44
N SER A 176 8.79 3.08 -0.20
CA SER A 176 9.25 1.73 0.19
C SER A 176 8.52 1.10 1.38
N SER A 177 7.71 1.86 2.11
CA SER A 177 7.03 1.36 3.32
C SER A 177 5.57 1.81 3.38
N LYS A 178 4.78 1.09 4.16
CA LYS A 178 3.44 1.50 4.57
C LYS A 178 3.52 2.43 5.78
N MET A 179 2.55 3.33 5.89
CA MET A 179 2.42 4.32 6.95
C MET A 179 0.94 4.56 7.29
N ALA A 180 0.68 5.26 8.38
CA ALA A 180 -0.61 5.90 8.63
C ALA A 180 -0.47 7.40 8.46
N VAL A 181 -1.52 8.02 7.92
CA VAL A 181 -1.59 9.47 7.72
C VAL A 181 -2.95 9.95 8.23
N TYR A 182 -2.93 11.03 9.01
CA TYR A 182 -4.12 11.72 9.51
C TYR A 182 -4.07 13.18 9.07
N TYR A 183 -5.21 13.73 8.72
CA TYR A 183 -5.39 15.17 8.56
C TYR A 183 -5.75 15.78 9.91
N LEU A 184 -5.08 16.88 10.25
CA LEU A 184 -5.37 17.70 11.42
C LEU A 184 -5.56 19.15 10.97
N GLY A 185 -6.68 19.76 11.34
CA GLY A 185 -6.96 21.16 11.13
C GLY A 185 -7.13 21.88 12.46
N GLU A 186 -6.56 23.08 12.57
CA GLU A 186 -6.65 23.91 13.77
C GLU A 186 -7.17 25.31 13.43
N THR A 187 -8.18 25.72 14.18
CA THR A 187 -8.73 27.08 14.21
C THR A 187 -8.38 27.73 15.54
N THR A 188 -8.75 29.01 15.72
CA THR A 188 -8.50 29.74 16.97
C THR A 188 -9.07 29.04 18.21
N ASN A 189 -10.14 28.25 18.06
CA ASN A 189 -10.92 27.70 19.18
C ASN A 189 -11.09 26.18 19.13
N SER A 190 -10.63 25.50 18.08
CA SER A 190 -10.84 24.07 17.90
C SER A 190 -9.77 23.41 17.07
N VAL A 191 -9.48 22.15 17.40
CA VAL A 191 -8.66 21.24 16.59
C VAL A 191 -9.55 20.10 16.16
N PHE A 192 -9.52 19.72 14.89
CA PHE A 192 -10.30 18.61 14.33
C PHE A 192 -9.43 17.79 13.39
N GLY A 193 -9.88 16.59 13.03
CA GLY A 193 -9.10 15.74 12.15
C GLY A 193 -9.76 14.39 11.86
N ASN A 194 -9.20 13.68 10.90
CA ASN A 194 -9.63 12.34 10.51
C ASN A 194 -8.47 11.56 9.87
N PRO A 195 -8.54 10.21 9.85
CA PRO A 195 -7.72 9.40 8.96
C PRO A 195 -7.76 9.93 7.53
N ALA A 196 -6.59 10.06 6.90
CA ALA A 196 -6.51 10.38 5.49
C ALA A 196 -7.05 9.20 4.67
N ALA A 197 -7.56 9.48 3.46
CA ALA A 197 -8.10 8.45 2.59
C ALA A 197 -6.94 7.64 1.97
N SER A 198 -6.88 6.34 2.29
CA SER A 198 -5.93 5.43 1.67
C SER A 198 -6.22 5.27 0.18
N LEU A 199 -5.21 5.44 -0.66
CA LEU A 199 -5.30 5.30 -2.11
C LEU A 199 -4.68 3.99 -2.60
N ASN A 200 -3.50 3.64 -2.07
CA ASN A 200 -2.78 2.44 -2.45
C ASN A 200 -1.91 1.96 -1.29
N THR A 201 -1.91 0.65 -1.06
CA THR A 201 -1.13 -0.01 -0.02
C THR A 201 0.29 -0.36 -0.44
N ASP A 202 0.54 -0.52 -1.74
CA ASP A 202 1.82 -1.03 -2.24
C ASP A 202 2.78 0.14 -2.48
N PRO A 203 3.95 0.16 -1.81
CA PRO A 203 4.94 1.21 -2.04
C PRO A 203 5.47 1.18 -3.47
N ASP A 204 5.63 2.35 -4.06
CA ASP A 204 6.25 2.51 -5.38
C ASP A 204 7.18 3.72 -5.31
N SER A 205 8.41 3.56 -5.79
CA SER A 205 9.46 4.59 -5.69
C SER A 205 9.22 5.83 -6.56
N MET A 206 8.40 5.69 -7.60
CA MET A 206 8.11 6.70 -8.61
C MET A 206 6.86 7.54 -8.27
N GLY A 207 5.92 7.02 -7.46
CA GLY A 207 4.72 7.79 -7.13
C GLY A 207 3.62 7.03 -6.41
N CYS A 208 2.53 7.74 -6.16
CA CYS A 208 1.28 7.12 -5.73
C CYS A 208 0.57 6.44 -6.91
N VAL A 209 0.69 5.12 -7.04
CA VAL A 209 0.08 4.36 -8.14
C VAL A 209 -1.44 4.28 -7.95
N VAL A 210 -2.21 4.71 -8.95
CA VAL A 210 -3.68 4.57 -9.01
C VAL A 210 -4.07 3.33 -9.80
N LYS A 211 -3.35 3.08 -10.91
CA LYS A 211 -3.50 1.86 -11.71
C LYS A 211 -2.13 1.19 -11.78
N PRO A 212 -1.99 -0.05 -11.28
CA PRO A 212 -0.71 -0.76 -11.33
C PRO A 212 -0.28 -1.02 -12.76
N ALA A 213 1.01 -1.28 -12.93
CA ALA A 213 1.54 -1.78 -14.18
C ALA A 213 0.94 -3.15 -14.49
N LEU A 214 0.65 -3.42 -15.76
CA LEU A 214 0.10 -4.70 -16.19
C LEU A 214 1.01 -5.33 -17.25
N VAL A 215 1.31 -6.61 -17.05
CA VAL A 215 2.00 -7.46 -18.01
C VAL A 215 1.05 -8.56 -18.45
N GLU A 216 0.79 -8.61 -19.75
CA GLU A 216 -0.06 -9.62 -20.37
C GLU A 216 0.67 -10.37 -21.46
N LEU A 217 0.48 -11.68 -21.52
CA LEU A 217 0.97 -12.50 -22.61
C LEU A 217 -0.14 -12.66 -23.64
N GLY A 218 0.18 -12.37 -24.90
CA GLY A 218 -0.75 -12.50 -26.01
C GLY A 218 -1.20 -13.94 -26.20
N THR A 219 -2.49 -14.12 -26.46
CA THR A 219 -3.10 -15.43 -26.72
C THR A 219 -2.93 -15.90 -28.16
N GLN A 220 -2.51 -14.99 -29.05
CA GLN A 220 -2.25 -15.26 -30.45
C GLN A 220 -0.76 -15.20 -30.73
N GLN A 221 -0.29 -16.07 -31.62
CA GLN A 221 1.08 -16.05 -32.12
C GLN A 221 1.12 -15.33 -33.46
N GLY A 222 2.16 -14.54 -33.69
CA GLY A 222 2.37 -13.82 -34.93
C GLY A 222 3.80 -13.29 -35.01
N GLY A 223 4.11 -12.60 -36.11
CA GLY A 223 5.37 -11.89 -36.23
C GLY A 223 5.50 -10.76 -35.21
N TRP A 224 6.70 -10.23 -35.11
CA TRP A 224 7.00 -9.11 -34.24
C TRP A 224 6.20 -7.83 -34.60
N PRO A 225 6.00 -7.47 -35.89
CA PRO A 225 5.12 -6.36 -36.27
C PRO A 225 3.66 -6.58 -35.84
N GLU A 226 3.13 -7.79 -36.04
CA GLU A 226 1.77 -8.16 -35.63
C GLU A 226 1.61 -8.09 -34.12
N SER A 227 2.66 -8.44 -33.38
CA SER A 227 2.70 -8.36 -31.91
C SER A 227 2.62 -6.92 -31.39
N ILE A 228 3.23 -5.96 -32.10
CA ILE A 228 3.04 -4.54 -31.79
C ILE A 228 1.57 -4.16 -31.93
N GLN A 229 0.96 -4.52 -33.06
CA GLN A 229 -0.43 -4.20 -33.34
C GLN A 229 -1.36 -4.84 -32.30
N TYR A 230 -1.11 -6.10 -31.94
CA TYR A 230 -1.86 -6.82 -30.91
C TYR A 230 -1.85 -6.05 -29.58
N CYS A 231 -0.68 -5.67 -29.06
CA CYS A 231 -0.61 -4.91 -27.82
C CYS A 231 -1.29 -3.54 -27.93
N GLN A 232 -1.17 -2.86 -29.07
CA GLN A 232 -1.83 -1.57 -29.30
C GLN A 232 -3.36 -1.68 -29.28
N THR A 233 -3.94 -2.77 -29.77
CA THR A 233 -5.41 -2.98 -29.69
C THR A 233 -5.92 -3.12 -28.25
N LEU A 234 -5.06 -3.54 -27.32
CA LEU A 234 -5.34 -3.58 -25.89
C LEU A 234 -5.08 -2.23 -25.18
N GLY A 235 -4.60 -1.22 -25.92
CA GLY A 235 -4.11 0.05 -25.35
C GLY A 235 -2.74 -0.07 -24.67
N TYR A 236 -2.00 -1.16 -24.95
CA TYR A 236 -0.71 -1.48 -24.34
C TYR A 236 0.42 -1.27 -25.37
N SER A 237 1.65 -1.49 -24.93
CA SER A 237 2.83 -1.51 -25.80
C SER A 237 3.57 -2.83 -25.67
N LEU A 238 4.37 -3.20 -26.68
CA LEU A 238 5.27 -4.35 -26.53
C LEU A 238 6.31 -4.02 -25.45
N VAL A 239 6.54 -4.95 -24.51
CA VAL A 239 7.28 -4.67 -23.27
C VAL A 239 8.73 -4.23 -23.51
N SER A 240 9.24 -3.32 -22.69
CA SER A 240 10.66 -2.94 -22.69
C SER A 240 11.30 -3.30 -21.36
N LEU A 241 12.29 -4.19 -21.36
CA LEU A 241 12.87 -4.76 -20.14
C LEU A 241 14.05 -3.92 -19.64
N ASN A 242 13.74 -2.74 -19.08
CA ASN A 242 14.73 -1.75 -18.62
C ASN A 242 14.94 -1.71 -17.10
N THR A 243 14.32 -2.63 -16.36
CA THR A 243 14.59 -2.87 -14.94
C THR A 243 14.62 -4.36 -14.66
N GLU A 244 15.38 -4.78 -13.65
CA GLU A 244 15.43 -6.18 -13.21
C GLU A 244 14.04 -6.67 -12.74
N GLU A 245 13.28 -5.81 -12.06
CA GLU A 245 11.92 -6.11 -11.62
C GLU A 245 10.99 -6.44 -12.80
N MET A 246 11.01 -5.63 -13.86
CA MET A 246 10.17 -5.88 -15.04
C MET A 246 10.61 -7.15 -15.77
N LEU A 247 11.91 -7.40 -15.83
CA LEU A 247 12.45 -8.62 -16.41
C LEU A 247 11.95 -9.86 -15.66
N LEU A 248 12.07 -9.88 -14.34
CA LEU A 248 11.63 -11.00 -13.50
C LEU A 248 10.10 -11.19 -13.55
N SER A 249 9.34 -10.09 -13.59
CA SER A 249 7.89 -10.14 -13.76
C SER A 249 7.48 -10.77 -15.10
N VAL A 250 8.16 -10.41 -16.20
CA VAL A 250 7.90 -11.00 -17.51
C VAL A 250 8.31 -12.47 -17.56
N ALA A 251 9.49 -12.82 -17.01
CA ALA A 251 9.98 -14.20 -16.96
C ALA A 251 9.03 -15.13 -16.19
N SER A 252 8.58 -14.70 -15.00
CA SER A 252 7.61 -15.44 -14.19
C SER A 252 6.28 -15.61 -14.92
N LYS A 253 5.74 -14.53 -15.51
CA LYS A 253 4.50 -14.56 -16.30
C LYS A 253 4.59 -15.54 -17.47
N LEU A 254 5.71 -15.55 -18.19
CA LEU A 254 5.97 -16.48 -19.30
C LEU A 254 5.99 -17.94 -18.85
N ARG A 255 6.73 -18.24 -17.78
CA ARG A 255 6.84 -19.59 -17.21
C ARG A 255 5.51 -20.13 -16.71
N GLU A 256 4.74 -19.27 -16.03
CA GLU A 256 3.45 -19.63 -15.46
C GLU A 256 2.32 -19.66 -16.50
N SER A 257 2.57 -19.09 -17.69
CA SER A 257 1.58 -19.12 -18.76
C SER A 257 1.39 -20.55 -19.27
N GLY A 258 0.24 -21.14 -18.96
CA GLY A 258 -0.22 -22.40 -19.57
C GLY A 258 -0.59 -22.27 -21.05
N LEU A 259 -0.20 -21.17 -21.72
CA LEU A 259 -0.48 -20.90 -23.13
C LEU A 259 0.46 -21.63 -24.08
N GLN A 260 1.62 -22.06 -23.59
CA GLN A 260 2.64 -22.74 -24.38
C GLN A 260 2.91 -24.14 -23.82
N ALA A 261 3.38 -25.03 -24.69
CA ALA A 261 3.79 -26.37 -24.26
C ALA A 261 4.95 -26.27 -23.24
N PRO A 262 5.06 -27.22 -22.29
CA PRO A 262 6.16 -27.23 -21.34
C PRO A 262 7.52 -27.11 -22.04
N GLY A 263 8.33 -26.14 -21.62
CA GLY A 263 9.66 -25.88 -22.20
C GLY A 263 9.67 -25.05 -23.50
N GLN A 264 8.52 -24.51 -23.92
CA GLN A 264 8.43 -23.56 -25.05
C GLN A 264 8.02 -22.15 -24.58
N HIS A 265 8.45 -21.71 -23.40
CA HIS A 265 8.05 -20.40 -22.88
C HIS A 265 8.83 -19.28 -23.56
N GLN A 266 8.39 -18.87 -24.74
CA GLN A 266 9.00 -17.80 -25.52
C GLN A 266 7.99 -16.73 -25.94
N ALA A 267 8.43 -15.48 -26.06
CA ALA A 267 7.59 -14.40 -26.56
C ALA A 267 8.40 -13.21 -27.07
N TRP A 268 7.76 -12.45 -27.95
CA TRP A 268 8.29 -11.19 -28.45
C TRP A 268 8.36 -10.13 -27.34
N ILE A 269 9.51 -9.44 -27.31
CA ILE A 269 9.74 -8.25 -26.50
C ILE A 269 10.01 -7.05 -27.40
N GLY A 270 9.88 -5.84 -26.88
CA GLY A 270 9.95 -4.58 -27.63
C GLY A 270 11.34 -4.17 -28.14
N LEU A 271 12.33 -5.06 -28.12
CA LEU A 271 13.70 -4.78 -28.55
C LEU A 271 13.89 -5.15 -30.03
N ARG A 272 14.40 -4.22 -30.82
CA ARG A 272 14.64 -4.39 -32.25
C ARG A 272 16.02 -3.87 -32.67
N ARG A 273 16.64 -4.53 -33.63
CA ARG A 273 17.88 -4.10 -34.26
C ARG A 273 17.57 -3.21 -35.46
N SER A 274 18.22 -2.05 -35.50
CA SER A 274 18.16 -1.14 -36.64
C SER A 274 18.85 -1.75 -37.85
N SER A 275 18.14 -1.88 -38.97
CA SER A 275 18.71 -2.37 -40.23
C SER A 275 19.75 -1.41 -40.82
N LEU A 276 19.74 -0.13 -40.42
CA LEU A 276 20.68 0.88 -40.91
C LEU A 276 21.98 0.91 -40.10
N THR A 277 21.87 0.87 -38.76
CA THR A 277 23.02 1.08 -37.87
C THR A 277 23.51 -0.19 -37.20
N GLY A 278 22.75 -1.28 -37.27
CA GLY A 278 23.02 -2.53 -36.53
C GLY A 278 22.80 -2.43 -35.02
N GLN A 279 22.42 -1.25 -34.51
CA GLN A 279 22.23 -1.00 -33.08
C GLN A 279 20.85 -1.47 -32.61
N TRP A 280 20.79 -1.98 -31.38
CA TRP A 280 19.56 -2.38 -30.72
C TRP A 280 18.87 -1.17 -30.08
N TYR A 281 17.53 -1.13 -30.16
CA TYR A 281 16.72 -0.09 -29.56
C TYR A 281 15.38 -0.64 -29.05
N TRP A 282 14.87 -0.06 -27.98
CA TRP A 282 13.52 -0.34 -27.48
C TRP A 282 12.47 0.48 -28.22
N LEU A 283 11.30 -0.10 -28.51
CA LEU A 283 10.15 0.63 -29.02
C LEU A 283 9.68 1.76 -28.09
N SER A 284 9.89 1.62 -26.78
CA SER A 284 9.62 2.67 -25.79
C SER A 284 10.55 3.88 -25.88
N GLN A 285 11.55 3.83 -26.77
CA GLN A 285 12.61 4.85 -26.93
C GLN A 285 13.53 5.02 -25.72
N GLN A 286 13.40 4.15 -24.71
CA GLN A 286 14.32 4.08 -23.59
C GLN A 286 15.68 3.53 -24.06
N ASN A 287 16.75 3.95 -23.37
CA ASN A 287 18.10 3.49 -23.68
C ASN A 287 18.25 1.99 -23.39
N VAL A 288 18.97 1.27 -24.26
CA VAL A 288 19.36 -0.12 -24.01
C VAL A 288 20.57 -0.10 -23.06
N SER A 289 20.32 -0.12 -21.75
CA SER A 289 21.36 -0.02 -20.71
C SER A 289 21.88 -1.38 -20.24
N PHE A 290 21.07 -2.44 -20.33
CA PHE A 290 21.47 -3.82 -20.07
C PHE A 290 20.74 -4.79 -20.99
N THR A 291 21.28 -5.99 -21.10
CA THR A 291 20.76 -7.04 -21.98
C THR A 291 20.98 -8.42 -21.37
N HIS A 292 20.06 -9.35 -21.62
CA HIS A 292 20.18 -10.74 -21.16
C HIS A 292 20.30 -11.72 -22.34
N TRP A 293 21.16 -11.41 -23.30
CA TRP A 293 21.41 -12.29 -24.44
C TRP A 293 21.90 -13.67 -24.01
N ALA A 294 21.42 -14.71 -24.69
CA ALA A 294 21.94 -16.06 -24.55
C ALA A 294 23.39 -16.13 -25.01
N LYS A 295 24.04 -17.27 -24.73
CA LYS A 295 25.39 -17.50 -25.21
C LYS A 295 25.43 -17.46 -26.74
N ASN A 296 26.34 -16.64 -27.28
CA ASN A 296 26.51 -16.36 -28.72
C ASN A 296 25.40 -15.50 -29.36
N GLU A 297 24.53 -14.90 -28.54
CA GLU A 297 23.53 -13.92 -28.97
C GLU A 297 23.99 -12.50 -28.58
N PRO A 298 23.54 -11.46 -29.28
CA PRO A 298 22.81 -11.54 -30.54
C PRO A 298 23.75 -11.92 -31.69
N GLY A 299 23.20 -12.57 -32.71
CA GLY A 299 23.85 -12.91 -33.96
C GLY A 299 24.33 -11.69 -34.77
N THR A 300 24.77 -11.93 -36.00
CA THR A 300 25.26 -10.86 -36.89
C THR A 300 24.13 -9.98 -37.42
N THR A 301 24.46 -8.80 -37.96
CA THR A 301 23.45 -7.84 -38.49
C THR A 301 22.63 -8.36 -39.68
N THR A 302 23.06 -9.46 -40.28
CA THR A 302 22.36 -10.19 -41.35
C THR A 302 21.44 -11.31 -40.85
N GLU A 303 21.44 -11.59 -39.55
CA GLU A 303 20.58 -12.59 -38.89
C GLU A 303 19.28 -11.94 -38.38
N GLY A 304 18.80 -12.33 -37.20
CA GLY A 304 17.58 -11.83 -36.61
C GLY A 304 17.65 -10.33 -36.31
N GLN A 305 16.49 -9.68 -36.44
CA GLN A 305 16.35 -8.25 -36.16
C GLN A 305 15.39 -7.98 -35.00
N CYS A 306 14.66 -8.99 -34.53
CA CYS A 306 13.67 -8.84 -33.48
C CYS A 306 14.05 -9.74 -32.31
N ALA A 307 14.05 -9.20 -31.09
CA ALA A 307 14.41 -9.97 -29.92
C ALA A 307 13.19 -10.67 -29.34
N MET A 308 13.38 -11.91 -28.92
CA MET A 308 12.43 -12.63 -28.08
C MET A 308 13.07 -12.92 -26.72
N MET A 309 12.23 -13.22 -25.73
CA MET A 309 12.63 -13.77 -24.44
C MET A 309 12.22 -15.23 -24.38
N PHE A 310 13.12 -16.10 -23.91
CA PHE A 310 12.89 -17.51 -23.68
C PHE A 310 13.12 -17.82 -22.20
N VAL A 311 12.26 -18.65 -21.62
CA VAL A 311 12.39 -19.17 -20.26
C VAL A 311 12.44 -20.69 -20.31
N ASP A 312 13.52 -21.28 -19.80
CA ASP A 312 13.72 -22.72 -19.77
C ASP A 312 12.93 -23.39 -18.62
N PRO A 313 12.82 -24.73 -18.61
CA PRO A 313 12.12 -25.45 -17.53
C PRO A 313 12.71 -25.26 -16.13
N ASP A 314 14.00 -24.92 -16.02
CA ASP A 314 14.68 -24.64 -14.76
C ASP A 314 14.42 -23.20 -14.27
N GLY A 315 13.77 -22.38 -15.10
CA GLY A 315 13.42 -20.99 -14.83
C GLY A 315 14.50 -19.98 -15.23
N ASN A 316 15.56 -20.40 -15.93
CA ASN A 316 16.53 -19.47 -16.48
C ASN A 316 15.90 -18.75 -17.68
N TYR A 317 16.21 -17.47 -17.81
CA TYR A 317 15.70 -16.63 -18.88
C TYR A 317 16.84 -16.03 -19.69
N THR A 318 16.67 -16.04 -21.01
CA THR A 318 17.63 -15.46 -21.95
C THR A 318 16.91 -14.82 -23.13
N TRP A 319 17.60 -13.92 -23.82
CA TRP A 319 17.13 -13.27 -25.04
C TRP A 319 17.92 -13.81 -26.23
N SER A 320 17.29 -13.84 -27.39
CA SER A 320 17.93 -14.18 -28.66
C SER A 320 17.31 -13.32 -29.75
N ASP A 321 18.05 -13.03 -30.80
CA ASP A 321 17.44 -12.47 -31.99
C ASP A 321 16.82 -13.55 -32.87
N GLN A 322 15.73 -13.20 -33.52
CA GLN A 322 14.99 -14.08 -34.42
C GLN A 322 14.56 -13.30 -35.66
N SER A 323 14.19 -14.06 -36.70
CA SER A 323 13.47 -13.49 -37.83
C SER A 323 12.18 -12.84 -37.33
N CYS A 324 11.95 -11.57 -37.66
CA CYS A 324 10.77 -10.84 -37.20
C CYS A 324 9.43 -11.46 -37.66
N CYS A 325 9.48 -12.43 -38.59
CA CYS A 325 8.30 -13.13 -39.09
C CYS A 325 8.00 -14.44 -38.33
N GLU A 326 8.83 -14.85 -37.37
CA GLU A 326 8.54 -16.03 -36.54
C GLU A 326 7.23 -15.85 -35.77
N ALA A 327 6.43 -16.91 -35.69
CA ALA A 327 5.15 -16.87 -35.01
C ALA A 327 5.33 -17.11 -33.51
N LEU A 328 5.38 -16.03 -32.72
CA LEU A 328 5.49 -16.09 -31.25
C LEU A 328 4.39 -15.22 -30.60
N PRO A 329 3.99 -15.52 -29.36
CA PRO A 329 3.11 -14.63 -28.63
C PRO A 329 3.82 -13.32 -28.25
N ALA A 330 3.05 -12.27 -28.02
CA ALA A 330 3.55 -10.96 -27.62
C ALA A 330 3.56 -10.80 -26.10
N VAL A 331 4.58 -10.16 -25.50
CA VAL A 331 4.47 -9.65 -24.12
C VAL A 331 4.05 -8.19 -24.17
N CYS A 332 2.79 -7.93 -23.82
CA CYS A 332 2.22 -6.60 -23.76
C CYS A 332 2.39 -6.01 -22.36
N TYR A 333 2.62 -4.70 -22.33
CA TYR A 333 2.86 -3.95 -21.13
C TYR A 333 2.04 -2.65 -21.12
N GLN A 334 1.36 -2.43 -20.00
CA GLN A 334 0.79 -1.14 -19.63
C GLN A 334 1.59 -0.57 -18.47
N GLY A 335 2.11 0.65 -18.65
CA GLY A 335 2.77 1.36 -17.56
C GLY A 335 1.80 1.71 -16.43
N PRO A 336 2.30 1.84 -15.19
CA PRO A 336 1.48 2.28 -14.07
C PRO A 336 1.00 3.71 -14.30
N THR A 337 -0.21 4.01 -13.83
CA THR A 337 -0.75 5.39 -13.79
C THR A 337 -0.61 5.92 -12.37
N TYR A 338 0.12 7.02 -12.23
CA TYR A 338 0.30 7.71 -10.96
C TYR A 338 -0.76 8.78 -10.74
N LEU A 339 -1.11 9.01 -9.47
CA LEU A 339 -1.96 10.12 -9.10
C LEU A 339 -1.14 11.41 -9.22
N SER A 340 -1.47 12.22 -10.22
CA SER A 340 -0.93 13.56 -10.41
C SER A 340 -1.95 14.59 -9.95
N LEU A 341 -1.58 15.46 -9.01
CA LEU A 341 -2.31 16.70 -8.75
C LEU A 341 -1.93 17.67 -9.87
N TRP A 342 -2.86 17.93 -10.80
CA TRP A 342 -2.73 18.98 -11.81
C TRP A 342 -3.45 20.24 -11.34
#